data_AF-A0A2V9LWT6-F1
#
_entry.id   AF-A0A2V9LWT6-F1
#
_cell.length_a   1.000
_cell.length_b   1.000
_cell.length_c   1.000
_cell.angle_alpha   90.00
_cell.angle_beta   90.00
_cell.angle_gamma   90.00
#
_symmetry.space_group_name_H-M   'P 1'
#
loop_
_entity.id
_entity.type
_entity.pdbx_description
1 polymer ?
#
loop_
_entity_poly.entity_id
_entity_poly.type
_entity_poly.pdbx_seq_one_letter_code
_entity_poly.pdbx_strand_id
1 'polypeptide(L)'
;MPPRSVYQVDIRIFGTEGMLLLDIERPRLEIRRDDGNNYRMTVTHPAGGYSCVQPLRTFIDLIKGLPVENRSPAELGCRVVEILDAAFRSAKSKKVENV
;
A
#
# COMPACT_ATOMS: atom_id res chain seq x y z
N MET A 1 -4.71 6.66 -20.01
CA MET A 1 -5.51 5.61 -19.35
C MET A 1 -6.82 5.49 -20.10
N PRO A 2 -7.30 4.29 -20.47
CA PRO A 2 -8.61 4.13 -21.08
C PRO A 2 -9.70 4.71 -20.16
N PRO A 3 -10.75 5.35 -20.69
CA PRO A 3 -11.88 5.80 -19.88
C PRO A 3 -12.45 4.62 -19.07
N ARG A 4 -12.66 4.82 -17.76
CA ARG A 4 -13.22 3.83 -16.78
C ARG A 4 -12.28 2.71 -16.31
N SER A 5 -10.98 2.77 -16.57
CA SER A 5 -10.03 1.83 -15.95
C SER A 5 -9.90 2.16 -14.45
N VAL A 6 -10.13 1.15 -13.59
CA VAL A 6 -9.84 1.21 -12.14
C VAL A 6 -8.33 1.38 -11.91
N TYR A 7 -7.93 1.81 -10.70
CA TYR A 7 -6.52 2.02 -10.33
C TYR A 7 -5.62 0.85 -10.79
N GLN A 8 -4.67 1.14 -11.70
CA GLN A 8 -3.70 0.18 -12.21
C GLN A 8 -2.51 0.09 -11.25
N VAL A 9 -2.73 -0.60 -10.13
CA VAL A 9 -1.72 -0.80 -9.10
C VAL A 9 -1.56 -2.29 -8.83
N ASP A 10 -0.36 -2.81 -9.10
CA ASP A 10 0.11 -4.07 -8.54
C ASP A 10 1.32 -3.81 -7.63
N ILE A 11 1.32 -4.46 -6.47
CA ILE A 11 2.41 -4.41 -5.50
C ILE A 11 2.97 -5.82 -5.39
N ARG A 12 4.29 -5.94 -5.59
CA ARG A 12 5.03 -7.19 -5.43
C ARG A 12 6.05 -7.03 -4.33
N ILE A 13 6.01 -7.93 -3.37
CA ILE A 13 6.95 -7.99 -2.27
C ILE A 13 7.75 -9.28 -2.41
N PHE A 14 9.05 -9.15 -2.62
CA PHE A 14 9.97 -10.28 -2.72
C PHE A 14 10.62 -10.50 -1.35
N GLY A 15 10.46 -11.71 -0.81
CA GLY A 15 11.08 -12.15 0.42
C GLY A 15 12.07 -13.28 0.16
N THR A 16 12.64 -13.82 1.24
CA THR A 16 13.60 -14.92 1.18
C THR A 16 12.99 -16.28 0.86
N GLU A 17 11.67 -16.41 0.91
CA GLU A 17 10.92 -17.66 0.69
C GLU A 17 9.99 -17.60 -0.52
N GLY A 18 10.10 -16.54 -1.33
CA GLY A 18 9.27 -16.32 -2.51
C GLY A 18 8.70 -14.91 -2.59
N MET A 19 7.46 -14.78 -3.05
CA MET A 19 6.87 -13.50 -3.44
C MET A 19 5.38 -13.40 -3.11
N LEU A 20 4.96 -12.22 -2.63
CA LEU A 20 3.56 -11.82 -2.46
C LEU A 20 3.17 -10.84 -3.58
N LEU A 21 2.07 -11.14 -4.27
CA LEU A 21 1.41 -10.26 -5.25
C LEU A 21 0.10 -9.74 -4.67
N LEU A 22 -0.07 -8.41 -4.72
CA LEU A 22 -1.33 -7.71 -4.50
C LEU A 22 -1.71 -6.98 -5.79
N ASP A 23 -2.81 -7.37 -6.43
CA ASP A 23 -3.28 -6.75 -7.68
C ASP A 23 -4.65 -6.09 -7.43
N ILE A 24 -4.68 -4.76 -7.54
CA ILE A 24 -5.86 -3.93 -7.25
C ILE A 24 -6.75 -3.80 -8.49
N GLU A 25 -6.16 -3.86 -9.70
CA GLU A 25 -6.89 -3.81 -10.96
C GLU A 25 -7.69 -5.12 -11.17
N ARG A 26 -7.05 -6.25 -10.90
CA ARG A 26 -7.66 -7.60 -10.90
C ARG A 26 -7.62 -8.12 -9.46
N PRO A 27 -8.67 -7.90 -8.66
CA PRO A 27 -8.66 -8.19 -7.23
C PRO A 27 -8.21 -9.62 -6.91
N ARG A 28 -6.96 -9.77 -6.51
CA ARG A 28 -6.38 -11.04 -6.07
C ARG A 28 -5.18 -10.80 -5.19
N LEU A 29 -4.94 -11.77 -4.31
CA LEU A 29 -3.72 -11.91 -3.54
C LEU A 29 -3.14 -13.27 -3.85
N GLU A 30 -1.87 -13.31 -4.22
CA GLU A 30 -1.14 -14.55 -4.49
C GLU A 30 0.15 -14.57 -3.68
N ILE A 31 0.43 -15.69 -3.02
CA ILE A 31 1.71 -15.99 -2.40
C ILE A 31 2.32 -17.13 -3.20
N ARG A 32 3.48 -16.89 -3.79
CA ARG A 32 4.28 -17.91 -4.45
C ARG A 32 5.47 -18.22 -3.57
N ARG A 33 5.58 -19.48 -3.13
CA ARG A 33 6.64 -19.94 -2.24
C ARG A 33 7.57 -20.90 -2.96
N ASP A 34 8.82 -20.90 -2.56
CA ASP A 34 9.85 -21.78 -3.15
C ASP A 34 9.65 -23.25 -2.76
N ASP A 35 8.98 -23.51 -1.63
CA ASP A 35 8.57 -24.85 -1.16
C ASP A 35 7.34 -25.40 -1.90
N GLY A 36 6.79 -24.64 -2.86
CA GLY A 36 5.61 -25.01 -3.63
C GLY A 36 4.27 -24.83 -2.89
N ASN A 37 4.27 -24.46 -1.60
CA ASN A 37 3.07 -24.21 -0.80
C ASN A 37 2.45 -22.85 -1.14
N ASN A 38 2.07 -22.68 -2.40
CA ASN A 38 1.49 -21.46 -2.92
C ASN A 38 0.09 -21.23 -2.34
N TYR A 39 -0.26 -19.96 -2.13
CA TYR A 39 -1.58 -19.55 -1.67
C TYR A 39 -2.19 -18.56 -2.65
N ARG A 40 -3.50 -18.69 -2.90
CA ARG A 40 -4.26 -17.75 -3.72
C ARG A 40 -5.58 -17.43 -3.04
N MET A 41 -5.83 -16.15 -2.84
CA MET A 41 -7.10 -15.66 -2.33
C MET A 41 -7.93 -15.09 -3.48
N THR A 42 -9.14 -15.60 -3.64
CA THR A 42 -10.16 -14.97 -4.48
C THR A 42 -10.76 -13.79 -3.71
N VAL A 43 -10.58 -12.57 -4.22
CA VAL A 43 -11.19 -11.38 -3.63
C VAL A 43 -12.60 -11.24 -4.16
N THR A 44 -13.58 -11.25 -3.26
CA THR A 44 -15.01 -11.13 -3.60
C THR A 44 -15.47 -9.67 -3.71
N HIS A 45 -14.64 -8.72 -3.28
CA HIS A 45 -14.94 -7.28 -3.35
C HIS A 45 -14.61 -6.72 -4.73
N PRO A 46 -15.37 -5.71 -5.21
CA PRO A 46 -15.08 -5.06 -6.48
C PRO A 46 -13.71 -4.35 -6.45
N ALA A 47 -13.07 -4.30 -7.62
CA ALA A 47 -11.80 -3.59 -7.80
C ALA A 47 -11.93 -2.13 -7.37
N GLY A 48 -10.97 -1.67 -6.56
CA GLY A 48 -10.99 -0.30 -6.03
C GLY A 48 -12.10 -0.01 -5.02
N GLY A 49 -12.75 -1.02 -4.43
CA GLY A 49 -13.83 -0.86 -3.43
C GLY A 49 -13.43 -0.25 -2.08
N TYR A 50 -12.30 0.47 -2.00
CA TYR A 50 -11.84 1.15 -0.81
C TYR A 50 -12.64 2.44 -0.58
N SER A 51 -13.39 2.51 0.53
CA SER A 51 -14.32 3.61 0.81
C SER A 51 -13.73 4.77 1.63
N CYS A 52 -12.48 4.66 2.10
CA CYS A 52 -11.83 5.64 2.98
C CYS A 52 -12.57 5.93 4.30
N VAL A 53 -13.55 5.12 4.72
CA VAL A 53 -14.36 5.40 5.92
C VAL A 53 -13.66 4.99 7.22
N GLN A 54 -12.96 3.86 7.23
CA GLN A 54 -12.34 3.33 8.44
C GLN A 54 -11.27 4.26 9.05
N PRO A 55 -10.33 4.84 8.26
CA PRO A 55 -9.35 5.77 8.82
C PRO A 55 -9.99 6.97 9.53
N LEU A 56 -11.08 7.51 8.98
CA LEU A 56 -11.81 8.63 9.58
C LEU A 56 -12.41 8.24 10.93
N ARG A 57 -13.03 7.06 11.02
CA ARG A 57 -13.60 6.55 12.28
C ARG A 57 -12.52 6.36 13.34
N THR A 58 -11.42 5.70 12.98
CA THR A 58 -10.26 5.52 13.88
C THR A 58 -9.71 6.85 14.36
N PHE A 59 -9.65 7.88 13.50
CA PHE A 59 -9.19 9.21 13.90
C PHE A 59 -10.12 9.87 14.94
N ILE A 60 -11.44 9.74 14.78
CA ILE A 60 -12.42 10.23 15.77
C ILE A 60 -12.25 9.49 17.10
N ASP A 61 -12.06 8.18 17.06
CA ASP A 61 -11.88 7.37 18.27
C ASP A 61 -10.58 7.71 19.02
N LEU A 62 -9.50 8.02 18.29
CA LEU A 62 -8.26 8.54 18.86
C LEU A 62 -8.47 9.90 19.55
N ILE A 63 -9.21 10.83 18.93
CA ILE A 63 -9.53 12.14 19.54
C ILE A 63 -10.31 11.97 20.84
N LYS A 64 -11.19 10.97 20.90
CA LYS A 64 -11.96 10.63 22.11
C LYS A 64 -11.13 9.95 23.21
N GLY A 65 -9.86 9.63 22.95
CA GLY A 65 -9.00 8.89 23.88
C GLY A 65 -9.37 7.41 24.03
N LEU A 66 -10.07 6.83 23.05
CA LEU A 66 -10.38 5.40 23.06
C LEU A 66 -9.10 4.58 22.78
N PRO A 67 -9.00 3.34 23.31
CA PRO A 67 -7.82 2.50 23.14
C PRO A 67 -7.80 1.84 21.75
N VAL A 68 -7.65 2.65 20.71
CA VAL A 68 -7.52 2.20 19.31
C VAL A 68 -6.08 2.41 18.81
N GLU A 69 -5.63 1.52 17.92
CA GLU A 69 -4.29 1.61 17.33
C GLU A 69 -4.21 2.75 16.31
N ASN A 70 -3.25 3.65 16.48
CA ASN A 70 -2.90 4.61 15.43
C ASN A 70 -1.94 3.98 14.41
N ARG A 71 -2.49 3.50 13.28
CA ARG A 71 -1.73 2.92 12.16
C ARG A 71 -1.11 3.95 11.21
N SER A 72 -1.24 5.25 11.49
CA SER A 72 -0.69 6.34 10.69
C SER A 72 -0.17 7.47 11.59
N PRO A 73 0.82 7.19 12.45
CA PRO A 73 1.39 8.21 13.35
C PRO A 73 2.15 9.29 12.58
N ALA A 74 2.34 10.44 13.21
CA ALA A 74 3.01 11.59 12.61
C ALA A 74 4.43 11.27 12.11
N GLU A 75 5.18 10.43 12.83
CA GLU A 75 6.52 10.01 12.41
C GLU A 75 6.50 9.28 11.06
N LEU A 76 5.54 8.36 10.85
CA LEU A 76 5.38 7.67 9.58
C LEU A 76 5.07 8.68 8.46
N GLY A 77 4.20 9.66 8.73
CA GLY A 77 3.89 10.74 7.80
C GLY A 77 5.12 11.57 7.42
N CYS A 78 5.96 11.92 8.39
CA CYS A 78 7.21 12.67 8.15
C CYS A 78 8.15 11.89 7.23
N ARG A 79 8.41 10.60 7.54
CA ARG A 79 9.27 9.74 6.71
C ARG A 79 8.77 9.58 5.28
N VAL A 80 7.45 9.51 5.08
CA VAL A 80 6.86 9.49 3.73
C VAL A 80 7.18 10.78 2.97
N VAL A 81 7.06 11.94 3.61
CA VAL A 81 7.37 13.23 2.98
C VAL A 81 8.86 13.35 2.64
N GLU A 82 9.76 12.91 3.53
CA GLU A 82 11.20 12.91 3.29
C GLU A 82 11.57 12.06 2.06
N ILE A 83 10.98 10.87 1.93
CA ILE A 83 11.19 10.00 0.78
C ILE A 83 10.65 10.63 -0.51
N LEU A 84 9.47 11.26 -0.46
CA LEU A 84 8.89 11.93 -1.62
C LEU A 84 9.75 13.12 -2.07
N ASP A 85 10.24 13.93 -1.14
CA ASP A 85 11.16 15.03 -1.43
C ASP A 85 12.43 14.52 -2.13
N ALA A 86 13.06 13.47 -1.59
CA ALA A 86 14.23 12.85 -2.20
C ALA A 86 13.94 12.31 -3.60
N ALA A 87 12.79 11.68 -3.82
CA ALA A 87 12.36 11.21 -5.13
C ALA A 87 12.17 12.36 -6.13
N PHE A 88 11.56 13.47 -5.72
CA PHE A 88 11.40 14.64 -6.58
C PHE A 88 12.73 15.32 -6.91
N ARG A 89 13.64 15.46 -5.93
CA ARG A 89 15.01 15.94 -6.17
C ARG A 89 15.74 15.04 -7.16
N SER A 90 15.64 13.72 -6.99
CA SER A 90 16.28 12.73 -7.86
C SER A 90 15.77 12.81 -9.29
N ALA A 91 14.45 12.92 -9.47
CA ALA A 91 13.84 13.09 -10.79
C ALA A 91 14.32 14.37 -11.49
N LYS A 92 14.50 15.47 -10.74
CA LYS A 92 15.02 16.74 -11.27
C LYS A 92 16.52 16.68 -11.59
N SER A 93 17.33 16.11 -10.69
CA SER A 93 18.79 16.07 -10.81
C SER A 93 19.29 14.95 -11.72
N LYS A 94 18.45 13.93 -11.95
CA LYS A 94 18.79 12.65 -12.63
C LYS A 94 19.90 11.87 -11.91
N LYS A 95 20.03 12.06 -10.61
CA LYS A 95 21.02 11.38 -9.76
C LYS A 95 20.34 10.72 -8.57
N VAL A 96 21.04 9.79 -7.94
CA VAL A 96 20.62 9.24 -6.65
C VAL A 96 20.72 10.34 -5.60
N GLU A 97 19.67 10.46 -4.80
CA GLU A 97 19.56 11.42 -3.71
C GLU A 97 19.39 10.68 -2.39
N ASN A 98 19.98 11.21 -1.33
CA ASN A 98 19.74 10.71 0.02
C ASN A 98 18.43 11.26 0.57
N VAL A 99 17.82 10.45 1.43
CA VAL A 99 16.76 10.85 2.35
C VAL A 99 17.42 11.43 3.60
#